data_AF-A0A1G1LLJ1-F1
#
_entry.id   AF-A0A1G1LLJ1-F1
#
_cell.length_a   1.000
_cell.length_b   1.000
_cell.length_c   1.000
_cell.angle_alpha   90.00
_cell.angle_beta   90.00
_cell.angle_gamma   90.00
#
_symmetry.space_group_name_H-M   'P 1'
#
loop_
_entity.id
_entity.type
_entity.pdbx_description
1 polymer ?
#
loop_
_entity_poly.entity_id
_entity_poly.type
_entity_poly.pdbx_seq_one_letter_code
_entity_poly.pdbx_strand_id
1 'polypeptide(L)'
;MREILYKKRQSLAKRRKVISICESSQEKEYKTRVKKNFIYLVTKERQINPQLAEPHIYVTKQINSKKKEEKFFFRVKGAFYMAQEDCLYKVDFRHSLNILIQWNKDFSPKKSATLT
;
A
#
# COMPACT_ATOMS: atom_id res chain seq x y z
N MET A 1 -15.26 -16.86 5.92
CA MET A 1 -15.71 -15.62 6.60
C MET A 1 -14.74 -14.50 6.24
N ARG A 2 -15.26 -13.29 5.96
CA ARG A 2 -14.47 -12.12 5.57
C ARG A 2 -14.62 -11.05 6.64
N GLU A 3 -13.50 -10.56 7.15
CA GLU A 3 -13.46 -9.50 8.15
C GLU A 3 -12.76 -8.27 7.58
N ILE A 4 -13.33 -7.10 7.78
CA ILE A 4 -12.75 -5.83 7.32
C ILE A 4 -12.65 -4.88 8.51
N LEU A 5 -11.44 -4.40 8.77
CA LEU A 5 -11.13 -3.40 9.78
C LEU A 5 -10.66 -2.13 9.10
N TYR A 6 -11.45 -1.07 9.24
CA TYR A 6 -11.13 0.27 8.77
C TYR A 6 -10.67 1.15 9.94
N LYS A 7 -9.56 1.88 9.75
CA LYS A 7 -9.04 2.86 10.71
C LYS A 7 -8.68 4.15 9.99
N LYS A 8 -9.25 5.27 10.45
CA LYS A 8 -8.89 6.63 10.02
C LYS A 8 -8.26 7.38 11.18
N ARG A 9 -7.13 8.03 10.94
CA ARG A 9 -6.49 8.96 11.88
C ARG A 9 -6.17 10.25 11.15
N GLN A 10 -6.54 11.37 11.73
CA GLN A 10 -6.28 12.69 11.16
C GLN A 10 -5.73 13.60 12.26
N SER A 11 -4.69 14.36 11.93
CA SER A 11 -4.13 15.38 12.81
C SER A 11 -4.06 16.68 12.03
N LEU A 12 -4.81 17.67 12.48
CA LEU A 12 -4.82 19.00 11.88
C LEU A 12 -3.49 19.73 12.17
N ALA A 13 -3.00 19.67 13.41
CA ALA A 13 -1.72 20.25 13.81
C ALA A 13 -0.54 19.72 12.97
N LYS A 14 -0.52 18.41 12.69
CA LYS A 14 0.52 17.79 11.84
C LYS A 14 0.15 17.74 10.36
N ARG A 15 -1.00 18.31 9.96
CA ARG A 15 -1.57 18.27 8.60
C ARG A 15 -1.49 16.91 7.94
N ARG A 16 -1.75 15.86 8.74
CA ARG A 16 -1.51 14.46 8.37
C ARG A 16 -2.80 13.67 8.41
N LYS A 17 -3.05 12.90 7.35
CA LYS A 17 -4.17 11.95 7.26
C LYS A 17 -3.62 10.55 7.00
N VAL A 18 -4.08 9.59 7.79
CA VAL A 18 -3.72 8.18 7.67
C VAL A 18 -5.01 7.37 7.59
N ILE A 19 -5.13 6.56 6.54
CA ILE A 19 -6.18 5.58 6.36
C ILE A 19 -5.52 4.21 6.31
N SER A 20 -6.01 3.27 7.12
CA SER A 20 -5.58 1.89 7.12
C SER A 20 -6.78 0.98 6.97
N ILE A 21 -6.70 0.04 6.03
CA ILE A 21 -7.71 -0.98 5.79
C ILE A 21 -7.02 -2.33 5.95
N CYS A 22 -7.50 -3.16 6.86
CA CYS A 22 -7.05 -4.53 6.99
C CYS A 22 -8.23 -5.43 6.68
N GLU A 23 -8.05 -6.36 5.76
CA GLU A 23 -9.03 -7.36 5.40
C GLU A 23 -8.41 -8.73 5.64
N SER A 24 -9.20 -9.62 6.23
CA SER A 24 -8.83 -11.02 6.43
C SER A 24 -9.94 -11.89 5.83
N SER A 25 -9.56 -12.91 5.06
CA SER A 25 -10.48 -13.93 4.56
C SER A 25 -9.93 -15.31 4.81
N GLN A 26 -10.84 -16.23 5.10
CA GLN A 26 -10.55 -17.65 5.30
C GLN A 26 -11.36 -18.46 4.29
N GLU A 27 -10.64 -19.27 3.51
CA GLU A 27 -11.18 -20.31 2.64
C GLU A 27 -10.65 -21.68 3.06
N LYS A 28 -11.12 -22.76 2.43
CA LYS A 28 -10.70 -24.13 2.79
C LYS A 28 -9.20 -24.33 2.62
N GLU A 29 -8.63 -23.78 1.54
CA GLU A 29 -7.26 -24.07 1.12
C GLU A 29 -6.25 -22.99 1.51
N TYR A 30 -6.70 -21.78 1.87
CA TYR A 30 -5.82 -20.68 2.22
C TYR A 30 -6.49 -19.64 3.13
N LYS A 31 -5.64 -18.84 3.78
CA LYS A 31 -6.00 -17.61 4.49
C LYS A 31 -5.36 -16.45 3.78
N THR A 32 -6.10 -15.38 3.55
CA THR A 32 -5.57 -14.15 2.96
C THR A 32 -5.71 -13.00 3.93
N ARG A 33 -4.65 -12.22 4.09
CA ARG A 33 -4.64 -10.96 4.83
C ARG A 33 -4.16 -9.84 3.91
N VAL A 34 -5.03 -8.87 3.66
CA VAL A 34 -4.75 -7.69 2.84
C VAL A 34 -4.66 -6.46 3.73
N LYS A 35 -3.55 -5.73 3.68
CA LYS A 35 -3.36 -4.47 4.40
C LYS A 35 -3.06 -3.34 3.43
N LYS A 36 -3.99 -2.39 3.34
CA LYS A 36 -3.85 -1.13 2.58
C LYS A 36 -3.55 0.00 3.56
N ASN A 37 -2.58 0.84 3.26
CA ASN A 37 -2.35 2.09 4.01
C ASN A 37 -2.21 3.25 3.03
N PHE A 38 -2.87 4.35 3.36
CA PHE A 38 -2.78 5.62 2.65
C PHE A 38 -2.36 6.69 3.65
N ILE A 39 -1.21 7.30 3.43
CA ILE A 39 -0.68 8.37 4.26
C ILE A 39 -0.56 9.60 3.39
N TYR A 40 -1.10 10.71 3.87
CA TYR A 40 -0.99 12.03 3.26
C TYR A 40 -0.46 13.02 4.29
N LEU A 41 0.46 13.87 3.87
CA LEU A 41 0.96 15.02 4.60
C LEU A 41 0.80 16.24 3.70
N VAL A 42 0.19 17.31 4.22
CA VAL A 42 -0.09 18.52 3.46
C VAL A 42 0.74 19.68 4.00
N THR A 43 1.57 20.28 3.15
CA THR A 43 2.30 21.53 3.46
C THR A 43 1.75 22.66 2.60
N LYS A 44 1.72 23.89 3.14
CA LYS A 44 1.42 25.08 2.34
C LYS A 44 2.71 25.51 1.67
N GLU A 45 2.65 25.80 0.39
CA GLU A 45 3.80 26.21 -0.43
C GLU A 45 3.53 27.58 -1.05
N ARG A 46 4.59 28.31 -1.41
CA ARG A 46 4.47 29.60 -2.11
C ARG A 46 4.52 29.44 -3.62
N GLN A 47 5.23 28.42 -4.10
CA GLN A 47 5.45 28.17 -5.52
C GLN A 47 5.54 26.68 -5.80
N ILE A 48 5.22 26.30 -7.04
CA ILE A 48 5.41 24.94 -7.54
C ILE A 48 6.90 24.72 -7.79
N ASN A 49 7.44 23.60 -7.32
CA ASN A 49 8.75 23.15 -7.77
C ASN A 49 8.59 22.46 -9.14
N PRO A 50 9.14 23.02 -10.23
CA PRO A 50 9.04 22.41 -11.56
C PRO A 50 9.81 21.09 -11.66
N GLN A 51 10.77 20.84 -10.77
CA GLN A 51 11.55 19.60 -10.69
C GLN A 51 10.97 18.63 -9.64
N LEU A 52 9.65 18.52 -9.56
CA LEU A 52 9.02 17.57 -8.66
C LEU A 52 9.41 16.15 -9.07
N ALA A 53 10.11 15.44 -8.20
CA ALA A 53 10.55 14.08 -8.47
C ALA A 53 9.34 13.15 -8.72
N GLU A 54 9.49 12.25 -9.68
CA GLU A 54 8.48 11.25 -9.98
C GLU A 54 8.20 10.32 -8.79
N PRO A 55 6.97 9.78 -8.68
CA PRO A 55 6.65 8.82 -7.66
C PRO A 55 7.55 7.58 -7.74
N HIS A 56 8.11 7.19 -6.60
CA HIS A 56 8.90 5.98 -6.49
C HIS A 56 8.00 4.79 -6.21
N ILE A 57 8.08 3.77 -7.06
CA ILE A 57 7.32 2.53 -6.95
C ILE A 57 8.25 1.41 -6.50
N TYR A 58 7.79 0.60 -5.56
CA TYR A 58 8.47 -0.60 -5.10
C TYR A 58 7.48 -1.76 -5.07
N VAL A 59 7.82 -2.84 -5.79
CA VAL A 59 7.00 -4.04 -5.93
C VAL A 59 7.86 -5.26 -5.65
N THR A 60 7.40 -6.09 -4.72
CA THR A 60 8.11 -7.33 -4.36
C THR A 60 7.11 -8.45 -4.16
N LYS A 61 7.45 -9.62 -4.69
CA LYS A 61 6.77 -10.88 -4.41
C LYS A 61 7.75 -11.84 -3.76
N GLN A 62 7.35 -12.49 -2.68
CA GLN A 62 8.15 -13.47 -1.95
C GLN A 62 7.32 -14.73 -1.70
N ILE A 63 7.92 -15.89 -1.90
CA ILE A 63 7.32 -17.18 -1.61
C ILE A 63 8.22 -17.90 -0.62
N ASN A 64 7.66 -18.34 0.50
CA ASN A 64 8.34 -19.18 1.48
C ASN A 64 7.64 -20.53 1.55
N SER A 65 8.16 -21.50 0.82
CA SER A 65 7.60 -22.85 0.72
C SER A 65 7.57 -23.58 2.07
N LYS A 66 8.62 -23.42 2.90
CA LYS A 66 8.70 -24.02 4.24
C LYS A 66 7.58 -23.54 5.16
N LYS A 67 7.21 -22.26 5.07
CA LYS A 67 6.14 -21.66 5.88
C LYS A 67 4.77 -21.67 5.20
N LYS A 68 4.67 -22.18 3.97
CA LYS A 68 3.44 -22.11 3.17
C LYS A 68 2.92 -20.67 2.99
N GLU A 69 3.83 -19.69 2.88
CA GLU A 69 3.49 -18.25 2.81
C GLU A 69 3.84 -17.61 1.46
N GLU A 70 2.92 -16.86 0.89
CA GLU A 70 3.15 -15.96 -0.24
C GLU A 70 2.89 -14.52 0.21
N LYS A 71 3.85 -13.64 -0.05
CA LYS A 71 3.79 -12.22 0.30
C LYS A 71 3.92 -11.39 -0.95
N PHE A 72 2.97 -10.49 -1.16
CA PHE A 72 3.05 -9.44 -2.15
C PHE A 72 3.09 -8.09 -1.44
N PHE A 73 4.06 -7.26 -1.81
CA PHE A 73 4.24 -5.93 -1.30
C PHE A 73 4.30 -4.94 -2.45
N PHE A 74 3.41 -3.97 -2.42
CA PHE A 74 3.42 -2.81 -3.30
C PHE A 74 3.48 -1.55 -2.46
N ARG A 75 4.36 -0.63 -2.83
CA ARG A 75 4.45 0.69 -2.22
C ARG A 75 4.71 1.74 -3.29
N VAL A 76 3.97 2.83 -3.22
CA VAL A 76 4.25 4.03 -3.99
C VAL A 76 4.37 5.22 -3.05
N LYS A 77 5.37 6.06 -3.26
CA LYS A 77 5.56 7.33 -2.53
C LYS A 77 5.89 8.43 -3.50
N GLY A 78 5.37 9.62 -3.28
CA GLY A 78 5.63 10.77 -4.12
C GLY A 78 4.98 11.99 -3.52
N ALA A 79 4.89 13.05 -4.32
CA ALA A 79 4.14 14.22 -3.96
C ALA A 79 3.42 14.78 -5.19
N PHE A 80 2.44 15.63 -4.96
CA PHE A 80 1.79 16.44 -5.99
C PHE A 80 1.41 17.79 -5.39
N TYR A 81 1.16 18.77 -6.26
CA TYR A 81 0.64 20.07 -5.83
C TYR A 81 -0.86 20.14 -6.03
N MET A 82 -1.55 20.85 -5.14
CA MET A 82 -2.95 21.22 -5.31
C MET A 82 -3.13 22.69 -4.95
N ALA A 83 -3.93 23.40 -5.74
CA ALA A 83 -4.37 24.75 -5.41
C ALA A 83 -5.79 24.68 -4.85
N GLN A 84 -6.06 25.44 -3.81
CA GLN A 84 -7.40 25.66 -3.28
C GLN A 84 -7.50 27.14 -2.90
N GLU A 85 -8.42 27.86 -3.54
CA GLU A 85 -8.49 29.32 -3.45
C GLU A 85 -7.12 29.94 -3.80
N ASP A 86 -6.65 30.92 -3.01
CA ASP A 86 -5.35 31.57 -3.19
C ASP A 86 -4.19 30.83 -2.49
N CYS A 87 -4.40 29.58 -2.09
CA CYS A 87 -3.41 28.79 -1.39
C CYS A 87 -2.91 27.63 -2.26
N LEU A 88 -1.58 27.57 -2.42
CA LEU A 88 -0.89 26.41 -2.96
C LEU A 88 -0.50 25.45 -1.83
N TYR A 89 -0.73 24.17 -2.06
CA TYR A 89 -0.35 23.09 -1.16
C TYR A 89 0.47 22.04 -1.89
N LYS A 90 1.44 21.47 -1.19
CA LYS A 90 2.09 20.22 -1.59
C LYS A 90 1.55 19.09 -0.73
N VAL A 91 1.20 17.99 -1.38
CA VAL A 91 0.69 16.77 -0.76
C VAL A 91 1.72 15.67 -0.95
N ASP A 92 2.47 15.35 0.10
CA ASP A 92 3.30 14.15 0.13
C ASP A 92 2.41 12.94 0.42
N PHE A 93 2.47 11.93 -0.44
CA PHE A 93 1.71 10.70 -0.29
C PHE A 93 2.60 9.48 -0.16
N ARG A 94 2.13 8.51 0.62
CA ARG A 94 2.74 7.18 0.73
C ARG A 94 1.65 6.13 0.85
N HIS A 95 1.49 5.34 -0.20
CA HIS A 95 0.52 4.26 -0.27
C HIS A 95 1.24 2.92 -0.20
N SER A 96 0.64 1.95 0.50
CA SER A 96 1.13 0.59 0.49
C SER A 96 -0.01 -0.43 0.48
N LEU A 97 0.24 -1.53 -0.22
CA LEU A 97 -0.58 -2.72 -0.26
C LEU A 97 0.31 -3.90 0.13
N ASN A 98 -0.10 -4.63 1.16
CA ASN A 98 0.55 -5.85 1.61
C ASN A 98 -0.48 -6.95 1.53
N ILE A 99 -0.21 -8.00 0.77
CA ILE A 99 -1.04 -9.20 0.72
C ILE A 99 -0.20 -10.34 1.26
N LEU A 100 -0.72 -11.02 2.26
CA LEU A 100 -0.18 -12.26 2.79
C LEU A 100 -1.19 -13.36 2.51
N ILE A 101 -0.75 -14.42 1.85
CA ILE A 101 -1.51 -15.65 1.65
C ILE A 101 -0.78 -16.75 2.43
N GLN A 102 -1.52 -17.45 3.29
CA GLN A 102 -1.06 -18.62 4.01
C GLN A 102 -1.81 -19.83 3.49
N TRP A 103 -1.09 -20.80 2.93
CA TRP A 103 -1.67 -21.99 2.32
C TRP A 103 -1.81 -23.12 3.34
N ASN A 104 -2.97 -23.78 3.34
CA ASN A 104 -3.21 -24.99 4.12
C ASN A 104 -2.73 -26.26 3.39
N LYS A 105 -2.43 -26.14 2.09
CA LYS A 105 -1.88 -27.20 1.24
C LYS A 105 -0.41 -26.92 0.88
N ASP A 106 0.28 -27.93 0.39
CA ASP A 106 1.60 -27.73 -0.19
C ASP A 106 1.50 -26.82 -1.42
N PHE A 107 2.49 -25.94 -1.59
CA PHE A 107 2.56 -25.06 -2.74
C PHE A 107 2.58 -25.89 -4.02
N SER A 108 1.61 -25.66 -4.90
CA SER A 108 1.79 -25.88 -6.33
C SER A 108 1.70 -24.52 -6.98
N PRO A 109 2.85 -24.00 -7.42
CA PRO A 109 3.07 -24.09 -8.85
C PRO A 109 4.32 -24.94 -9.15
N LYS A 110 4.22 -25.84 -10.14
CA LYS A 110 5.39 -26.25 -10.91
C LYS A 110 6.09 -24.96 -11.34
N LYS A 111 7.42 -24.89 -11.19
CA LYS A 111 8.29 -23.78 -11.60
C LYS A 111 7.63 -22.99 -12.73
N SER A 112 7.48 -21.68 -12.52
CA SER A 112 7.07 -20.72 -13.55
C SER A 112 7.61 -21.18 -14.89
N ALA A 113 6.73 -21.54 -15.83
CA ALA A 113 7.16 -21.78 -17.19
C ALA A 113 7.85 -20.49 -17.63
N THR A 114 9.15 -20.56 -17.84
CA THR A 114 9.87 -19.53 -18.56
C THR A 114 9.14 -19.39 -19.89
N LEU A 115 8.53 -18.24 -20.14
CA LEU A 115 8.10 -17.89 -21.49
C LEU A 115 9.39 -17.66 -22.29
N THR A 116 9.96 -18.75 -22.81
CA THR A 116 10.92 -18.74 -23.92
C THR A 116 10.17 -18.73 -25.24
#